data_AF-A0A8D1X8V0-F1
#
_entry.id   AF-A0A8D1X8V0-F1
#
_cell.length_a   1.000
_cell.length_b   1.000
_cell.length_c   1.000
_cell.angle_alpha   90.00
_cell.angle_beta   90.00
_cell.angle_gamma   90.00
#
_symmetry.space_group_name_H-M   'P 1'
#
loop_
_entity.id
_entity.type
_entity.pdbx_description
1 polymer ?
#
loop_
_entity_poly.entity_id
_entity_poly.type
_entity_poly.pdbx_seq_one_letter_code
_entity_poly.pdbx_strand_id
1 'polypeptide(L)' 'MSSDKTFRIKQFLVKKQKQNCPVPQWIQMKTGNKIRYNPWPCSRRHWRRTKLGLSGASAYGLAHIFMLCGITCLHLILSH' A
#
# COMPACT_ATOMS: atom_id res chain seq x y z
N MET A 1 -19.15 21.65 1.30
CA MET A 1 -19.41 20.59 2.29
C MET A 1 -18.96 19.25 1.73
N SER A 2 -18.15 18.49 2.47
CA SER A 2 -17.88 17.09 2.11
C SER A 2 -19.13 16.27 2.41
N SER A 3 -19.47 15.29 1.57
CA SER A 3 -20.57 14.36 1.90
C SER A 3 -20.31 13.67 3.24
N ASP A 4 -21.39 13.35 3.94
CA ASP A 4 -21.36 12.52 5.13
C ASP A 4 -20.83 11.13 4.79
N LYS A 5 -19.79 10.72 5.52
CA LYS A 5 -19.11 9.43 5.35
C LYS A 5 -19.14 8.71 6.68
N THR A 6 -19.30 7.39 6.60
CA THR A 6 -19.19 6.53 7.78
C THR A 6 -17.77 6.58 8.37
N PHE A 7 -17.66 6.29 9.67
CA PHE A 7 -16.38 6.30 10.38
C PHE A 7 -15.33 5.36 9.75
N ARG A 8 -15.76 4.17 9.29
CA ARG A 8 -14.89 3.20 8.62
C ARG A 8 -14.27 3.76 7.32
N ILE A 9 -15.07 4.46 6.52
CA ILE A 9 -14.58 5.11 5.30
C ILE A 9 -13.59 6.23 5.66
N LYS A 10 -13.88 7.03 6.68
CA LYS A 10 -12.97 8.08 7.16
C LYS A 10 -11.63 7.49 7.59
N GLN A 11 -11.62 6.40 8.37
CA GLN A 11 -10.39 5.69 8.75
C GLN A 11 -9.61 5.16 7.54
N PHE A 12 -10.30 4.57 6.57
CA PHE A 12 -9.67 4.08 5.33
C PHE A 12 -9.01 5.22 4.55
N LEU A 13 -9.69 6.35 4.37
CA LEU A 13 -9.16 7.51 3.68
C LEU A 13 -7.91 8.06 4.38
N VAL A 14 -7.95 8.19 5.70
CA VAL A 14 -6.79 8.62 6.51
C VAL A 14 -5.62 7.65 6.34
N LYS A 15 -5.87 6.34 6.37
CA LYS A 15 -4.82 5.32 6.16
C LYS A 15 -4.20 5.44 4.76
N LYS A 16 -5.03 5.61 3.72
CA LYS A 16 -4.55 5.77 2.34
C LYS A 16 -3.78 7.08 2.12
N GLN A 17 -4.14 8.13 2.85
CA GLN A 17 -3.39 9.38 2.83
C GLN A 17 -2.02 9.23 3.49
N LYS A 18 -1.96 8.57 4.66
CA LYS A 18 -0.69 8.28 5.36
C LYS A 18 0.25 7.37 4.55
N GLN A 19 -0.29 6.42 3.80
CA GLN A 19 0.50 5.54 2.92
C GLN A 19 1.12 6.25 1.72
N ASN A 20 0.57 7.41 1.30
CA ASN A 20 1.04 8.14 0.12
C ASN A 20 2.16 9.14 0.44
N CYS A 21 3.12 8.74 1.28
CA CYS A 21 4.28 9.55 1.66
C CYS A 21 5.57 9.05 0.97
N PRO A 22 6.59 9.92 0.79
CA PRO A 22 7.90 9.51 0.30
C PRO A 22 8.67 8.67 1.34
N VAL A 23 9.62 7.86 0.87
CA VAL A 23 10.49 7.05 1.74
C VAL A 23 11.41 7.97 2.54
N PRO A 24 11.48 7.85 3.89
CA PRO A 24 12.41 8.61 4.71
C PRO A 24 13.88 8.34 4.36
N GLN A 25 14.70 9.38 4.37
CA GLN A 25 16.12 9.31 4.01
C GLN A 25 16.92 8.33 4.89
N TRP A 26 16.63 8.25 6.19
CA TRP A 26 17.34 7.33 7.09
C TRP A 26 17.16 5.85 6.72
N ILE A 27 16.04 5.48 6.08
CA ILE A 27 15.83 4.12 5.57
C ILE A 27 16.74 3.89 4.36
N GLN A 28 16.82 4.87 3.45
CA GLN A 28 17.71 4.78 2.28
C GLN A 28 19.18 4.60 2.70
N MET A 29 19.60 5.33 3.75
CA MET A 29 20.94 5.21 4.32
C MET A 29 21.19 3.83 4.92
N LYS A 30 20.23 3.27 5.68
CA LYS A 30 20.35 1.91 6.26
C LYS A 30 20.43 0.81 5.20
N THR A 31 19.76 0.97 4.06
CA THR A 31 19.74 -0.04 2.99
C THR A 31 20.72 0.25 1.85
N GLY A 32 21.64 1.20 2.01
CA GLY A 32 22.64 1.54 0.98
C GLY A 32 22.01 1.92 -0.37
N ASN A 33 20.89 2.66 -0.35
CA ASN A 33 20.13 3.05 -1.54
C ASN A 33 19.57 1.89 -2.39
N LYS A 34 19.48 0.66 -1.86
CA LYS A 34 18.78 -0.44 -2.56
C LYS A 34 17.27 -0.14 -2.70
N ILE A 35 16.69 0.49 -1.69
CA ILE A 35 15.29 0.97 -1.69
C ILE A 35 15.28 2.45 -2.11
N ARG A 36 15.28 2.71 -3.43
CA ARG A 36 15.26 4.08 -4.00
C ARG A 36 13.84 4.67 -4.07
N TYR A 37 12.88 3.82 -4.40
CA TYR A 37 11.45 4.17 -4.48
C TYR A 37 10.66 3.29 -3.54
N ASN A 38 9.44 3.72 -3.23
CA ASN A 38 8.56 3.03 -2.29
C ASN A 38 8.24 1.60 -2.77
N PRO A 39 8.68 0.55 -2.06
CA PRO A 39 8.36 -0.82 -2.42
C PRO A 39 6.91 -1.15 -2.04
N TRP A 40 6.35 -2.15 -2.71
CA TRP A 40 5.04 -2.69 -2.36
C TRP A 40 5.03 -3.07 -0.86
N PRO A 41 3.97 -2.75 -0.08
CA PRO A 41 2.61 -2.36 -0.47
C PRO A 41 2.34 -0.85 -0.52
N CYS A 42 3.36 0.00 -0.37
CA CYS A 42 3.17 1.44 -0.19
C CYS A 42 3.32 2.22 -1.52
N SER A 43 2.94 1.64 -2.65
CA SER A 43 3.04 2.34 -3.96
C SER A 43 2.37 3.72 -3.94
N ARG A 44 3.13 4.76 -4.33
CA ARG A 44 2.61 6.13 -4.42
C ARG A 44 1.48 6.18 -5.43
N ARG A 45 0.40 6.89 -5.06
CA ARG A 45 -0.77 7.06 -5.91
C ARG A 45 -1.01 8.52 -6.22
N HIS A 46 -1.15 8.86 -7.49
CA HIS A 46 -1.66 10.15 -7.91
C HIS A 46 -3.19 10.10 -8.07
N TRP A 47 -3.90 11.09 -7.52
CA TRP A 47 -5.36 11.07 -7.43
C TRP A 47 -6.10 11.23 -8.77
N ARG A 48 -5.46 11.83 -9.78
CA ARG A 48 -6.00 11.90 -11.14
C ARG A 48 -5.82 10.59 -11.90
N ARG A 49 -4.74 9.85 -11.66
CA ARG A 49 -4.34 8.67 -12.46
C ARG A 49 -5.02 7.37 -12.00
N THR A 50 -5.21 7.20 -10.69
CA THR A 50 -5.77 5.96 -10.13
C THR A 50 -6.76 6.34 -9.03
N LYS A 51 -7.96 5.74 -9.01
CA LYS A 51 -9.00 6.04 -7.99
C LYS A 51 -8.89 5.12 -6.78
N LEU A 52 -9.43 5.57 -5.65
CA LEU A 52 -9.62 4.72 -4.48
C LEU A 52 -10.90 3.93 -4.71
N GLY A 53 -10.81 2.62 -4.85
CA GLY A 53 -11.99 1.74 -4.85
C GLY A 53 -12.62 1.77 -3.46
N LEU A 54 -13.64 2.60 -3.28
CA LEU A 54 -14.42 2.70 -2.04
C LEU A 54 -15.60 1.72 -2.00
N SER A 55 -15.95 1.14 -3.16
CA SER A 55 -16.86 0.01 -3.27
C SER A 55 -16.18 -1.22 -2.67
N GLY A 56 -16.82 -1.86 -1.70
CA GLY A 56 -16.29 -3.03 -0.99
C GLY A 56 -15.66 -4.02 -1.95
N ALA A 57 -14.31 -4.05 -1.97
CA ALA A 57 -13.59 -5.13 -2.61
C ALA A 57 -14.04 -6.38 -1.88
N SER A 58 -14.69 -7.26 -2.61
CA SER A 58 -15.06 -8.55 -2.10
C SER A 58 -13.87 -9.24 -1.45
N ALA A 59 -14.11 -9.89 -0.31
CA ALA A 59 -13.09 -10.58 0.47
C ALA A 59 -12.24 -11.55 -0.39
N TYR A 60 -12.81 -12.06 -1.49
CA TYR A 60 -12.19 -12.97 -2.44
C TYR A 60 -11.01 -12.36 -3.22
N GLY A 61 -11.05 -11.07 -3.57
CA GLY A 61 -9.98 -10.44 -4.38
C GLY A 61 -8.74 -10.05 -3.56
N LEU A 62 -8.96 -9.55 -2.34
CA LEU A 62 -7.86 -9.13 -1.45
C LEU A 62 -7.13 -10.32 -0.83
N ALA A 63 -7.85 -11.41 -0.54
CA ALA A 63 -7.24 -12.64 -0.06
C ALA A 63 -6.34 -13.28 -1.12
N HIS A 64 -6.77 -13.32 -2.39
CA HIS A 64 -5.97 -13.90 -3.48
C HIS A 64 -4.66 -13.12 -3.73
N ILE A 65 -4.71 -11.78 -3.67
CA ILE A 65 -3.52 -10.92 -3.81
C ILE A 65 -2.58 -11.08 -2.60
N PHE A 66 -3.12 -11.18 -1.37
CA PHE A 66 -2.30 -11.45 -0.18
C PHE A 66 -1.65 -12.83 -0.20
N MET A 67 -2.37 -13.87 -0.63
CA MET A 67 -1.86 -15.25 -0.71
C MET A 67 -0.75 -15.38 -1.77
N LEU A 68 -0.94 -14.83 -2.97
CA LEU A 68 0.07 -14.87 -4.04
C LEU A 68 1.31 -14.02 -3.71
N CYS A 69 1.14 -12.88 -3.02
CA CYS A 69 2.26 -12.05 -2.58
C CYS A 69 3.03 -12.66 -1.40
N GLY A 70 2.36 -13.39 -0.49
CA GLY A 70 3.01 -14.08 0.63
C GLY A 70 3.89 -15.25 0.16
N ILE A 71 3.39 -16.06 -0.78
CA ILE A 71 4.11 -17.22 -1.33
C ILE A 71 5.36 -16.77 -2.10
N THR A 72 5.26 -15.71 -2.92
CA THR A 72 6.39 -15.18 -3.68
C THR A 72 7.44 -14.50 -2.80
N CYS A 73 7.05 -13.86 -1.69
CA CYS A 73 7.98 -13.22 -0.77
C CYS A 73 8.70 -14.26 0.14
N LEU A 74 7.99 -15.30 0.60
CA LEU A 74 8.58 -16.41 1.35
C LEU A 74 9.61 -17.18 0.51
N HIS A 75 9.33 -17.38 -0.79
CA HIS A 75 10.25 -18.03 -1.72
C HIS A 75 11.53 -17.22 -1.97
N LEU A 76 11.43 -15.88 -2.00
CA LEU A 76 12.60 -15.00 -2.14
C LEU A 76 13.47 -14.91 -0.87
N ILE A 77 12.87 -15.12 0.31
CA ILE A 77 13.58 -15.07 1.60
C ILE A 77 14.29 -16.40 1.89
N LEU A 78 13.73 -17.54 1.48
CA LEU A 78 14.33 -18.88 1.66
C LEU A 78 15.35 -19.26 0.57
N SER A 79 15.51 -18.44 -0.48
CA SER A 79 16.48 -18.66 -1.56
C SER A 79 17.82 -17.91 -1.33
N HIS A 80 18.02 -17.35 -0.14
CA HIS A 80 19.26 -16.71 0.34
C HIS A 80 19.68 -17.34 1.65
#